data_AF-A0A9E6DNB9-F1
#
_entry.id   AF-A0A9E6DNB9-F1
#
_cell.length_a   1.000
_cell.length_b   1.000
_cell.length_c   1.000
_cell.angle_alpha   90.00
_cell.angle_beta   90.00
_cell.angle_gamma   90.00
#
_symmetry.space_group_name_H-M   'P 1'
#
loop_
_entity.id
_entity.type
_entity.pdbx_description
1 polymer ?
#
loop_
_entity_poly.entity_id
_entity_poly.type
_entity_poly.pdbx_seq_one_letter_code
_entity_poly.pdbx_strand_id
1 'polypeptide(L)'
;MTFNPDFVDNTFGENQIGWGHGKHEFDKLVGSGHVELRLTDCNTDTVMHFVVDFVSEDPDSPSGFSSLGVSGGDRDGSMIIGDPDHILAVGTSLDRNLNGCGYSETVVDSPLTDEDYTPNPDAPDWDFRMTYDIWVDSAAFDGCFGQAYVTSVHASPSKFAEDTQETTPGECPPGWDEPYCPEAVCDTPPEEDYECPQNFTQYTNSEGCEGECVPIPFAGYTDRAACPTGYQLDLDTEGRYCVPISGEVCP
;
A
#
# COMPACT_ATOMS: atom_id res chain seq x y z
N MET A 1 5.74 0.59 -3.96
CA MET A 1 4.28 0.58 -4.16
C MET A 1 3.64 -0.04 -2.94
N THR A 2 2.53 0.51 -2.47
CA THR A 2 1.83 0.05 -1.26
C THR A 2 0.35 -0.06 -1.59
N PHE A 3 -0.28 -1.17 -1.24
CA PHE A 3 -1.71 -1.37 -1.43
C PHE A 3 -2.49 -1.07 -0.15
N ASN A 4 -3.72 -0.58 -0.32
CA ASN A 4 -4.64 -0.36 0.79
C ASN A 4 -4.96 -1.73 1.45
N PRO A 5 -4.75 -1.87 2.78
CA PRO A 5 -5.08 -3.08 3.53
C PRO A 5 -6.54 -3.52 3.45
N ASP A 6 -7.48 -2.63 3.07
CA ASP A 6 -8.87 -2.98 2.80
C ASP A 6 -9.03 -3.92 1.60
N PHE A 7 -8.06 -3.95 0.67
CA PHE A 7 -8.05 -4.88 -0.45
C PHE A 7 -7.32 -6.19 -0.08
N VAL A 8 -6.09 -6.08 0.43
CA VAL A 8 -5.23 -7.20 0.83
C VAL A 8 -4.14 -6.71 1.78
N ASP A 9 -3.75 -7.55 2.75
CA ASP A 9 -2.67 -7.28 3.69
C ASP A 9 -1.98 -8.57 4.16
N ASN A 10 -0.91 -8.45 4.96
CA ASN A 10 -0.06 -9.54 5.45
C ASN A 10 -0.51 -10.15 6.80
N THR A 11 -1.78 -10.04 7.16
CA THR A 11 -2.36 -10.79 8.27
C THR A 11 -2.96 -12.10 7.76
N PHE A 12 -2.60 -13.22 8.37
CA PHE A 12 -3.04 -14.56 7.94
C PHE A 12 -3.07 -15.54 9.11
N GLY A 13 -3.71 -16.69 8.89
CA GLY A 13 -3.89 -17.72 9.91
C GLY A 13 -4.92 -17.31 10.96
N GLU A 14 -4.68 -17.66 12.22
CA GLU A 14 -5.57 -17.32 13.33
C GLU A 14 -5.66 -15.80 13.60
N ASN A 15 -4.67 -15.03 13.13
CA ASN A 15 -4.54 -13.59 13.37
C ASN A 15 -4.99 -12.71 12.18
N GLN A 16 -5.64 -13.29 11.17
CA GLN A 16 -6.18 -12.54 10.02
C GLN A 16 -7.24 -11.49 10.42
N ILE A 17 -7.29 -10.34 9.72
CA ILE A 17 -8.20 -9.23 10.06
C ILE A 17 -9.07 -8.77 8.89
N GLY A 18 -10.38 -9.01 8.95
CA GLY A 18 -11.31 -8.48 7.93
C GLY A 18 -11.58 -9.39 6.74
N TRP A 19 -11.13 -10.66 6.75
CA TRP A 19 -11.46 -11.67 5.72
C TRP A 19 -12.79 -12.41 5.96
N GLY A 20 -13.56 -12.01 6.97
CA GLY A 20 -14.87 -12.60 7.29
C GLY A 20 -14.80 -14.11 7.54
N HIS A 21 -15.60 -14.89 6.80
CA HIS A 21 -15.58 -16.37 6.84
C HIS A 21 -14.58 -17.00 5.86
N GLY A 22 -13.93 -16.19 5.01
CA GLY A 22 -12.83 -16.63 4.16
C GLY A 22 -11.59 -16.86 5.00
N LYS A 23 -10.89 -17.97 4.75
CA LYS A 23 -9.60 -18.22 5.39
C LYS A 23 -8.49 -17.63 4.53
N HIS A 24 -7.81 -16.64 5.08
CA HIS A 24 -6.56 -16.11 4.57
C HIS A 24 -5.43 -16.85 5.28
N GLU A 25 -5.02 -17.97 4.70
CA GLU A 25 -3.91 -18.80 5.18
C GLU A 25 -2.63 -18.39 4.44
N PHE A 26 -1.46 -18.63 5.03
CA PHE A 26 -0.18 -18.28 4.39
C PHE A 26 -0.04 -18.91 2.99
N ASP A 27 -0.54 -20.13 2.80
CA ASP A 27 -0.54 -20.83 1.51
C ASP A 27 -1.40 -20.16 0.42
N LYS A 28 -2.26 -19.21 0.78
CA LYS A 28 -3.04 -18.40 -0.17
C LYS A 28 -2.26 -17.19 -0.67
N LEU A 29 -1.19 -16.80 0.03
CA LEU A 29 -0.29 -15.75 -0.41
C LEU A 29 0.79 -16.31 -1.35
N VAL A 30 1.30 -17.51 -1.04
CA VAL A 30 2.36 -18.18 -1.79
C VAL A 30 1.92 -18.54 -3.20
N GLY A 31 2.58 -17.96 -4.21
CA GLY A 31 2.31 -18.22 -5.63
C GLY A 31 0.91 -17.77 -6.06
N SER A 32 0.39 -16.70 -5.45
CA SER A 32 -0.89 -16.10 -5.84
C SER A 32 -0.81 -14.60 -5.95
N GLY A 33 -0.35 -13.91 -4.89
CA GLY A 33 -0.29 -12.45 -4.88
C GLY A 33 0.69 -11.94 -5.94
N HIS A 34 0.25 -11.00 -6.79
CA HIS A 34 1.14 -10.34 -7.73
C HIS A 34 0.61 -8.97 -8.17
N VAL A 35 1.51 -8.17 -8.74
CA VAL A 35 1.17 -6.90 -9.39
C VAL A 35 1.71 -6.86 -10.80
N GLU A 36 0.90 -6.36 -11.73
CA GLU A 36 1.29 -6.10 -13.10
C GLU A 36 1.60 -4.61 -13.29
N LEU A 37 2.77 -4.34 -13.87
CA LEU A 37 3.33 -3.01 -14.04
C LEU A 37 3.71 -2.74 -15.48
N ARG A 38 3.39 -1.54 -15.95
CA ARG A 38 3.79 -1.04 -17.26
C ARG A 38 4.52 0.28 -17.10
N LEU A 39 5.75 0.35 -17.61
CA LEU A 39 6.60 1.54 -17.57
C LEU A 39 6.80 2.08 -18.99
N THR A 40 6.70 3.39 -19.15
CA THR A 40 6.89 4.07 -20.44
C THR A 40 8.12 4.96 -20.46
N ASP A 41 8.60 5.25 -21.66
CA ASP A 41 9.48 6.38 -21.89
C ASP A 41 8.69 7.71 -21.91
N CYS A 42 9.41 8.82 -22.06
CA CYS A 42 8.82 10.15 -22.15
C CYS A 42 8.04 10.43 -23.45
N ASN A 43 8.16 9.56 -24.47
CA ASN A 43 7.34 9.57 -25.68
C ASN A 43 6.04 8.76 -25.50
N THR A 44 5.80 8.23 -24.31
CA THR A 44 4.67 7.36 -23.93
C THR A 44 4.73 5.94 -24.52
N ASP A 45 5.86 5.56 -25.11
CA ASP A 45 6.09 4.20 -25.60
C ASP A 45 6.34 3.25 -24.41
N THR A 46 5.67 2.09 -24.41
CA THR A 46 5.91 1.07 -23.39
C THR A 46 7.29 0.45 -23.62
N VAL A 47 8.18 0.63 -22.65
CA VAL A 47 9.54 0.07 -22.67
C VAL A 47 9.68 -1.15 -21.78
N MET A 48 8.92 -1.20 -20.68
CA MET A 48 8.85 -2.36 -19.81
C MET A 48 7.40 -2.68 -19.42
N HIS A 49 7.06 -3.96 -19.40
CA HIS A 49 5.78 -4.47 -18.93
C HIS A 49 6.04 -5.82 -18.28
N PHE A 50 5.69 -5.98 -17.00
CA PHE A 50 6.04 -7.17 -16.24
C PHE A 50 5.11 -7.40 -15.06
N VAL A 51 5.07 -8.64 -14.60
CA VAL A 51 4.37 -9.09 -13.40
C VAL A 51 5.40 -9.35 -12.32
N VAL A 52 5.11 -8.94 -11.08
CA VAL A 52 6.00 -9.10 -9.93
C VAL A 52 5.35 -10.00 -8.89
N ASP A 53 6.06 -11.08 -8.55
CA ASP A 53 5.67 -12.06 -7.55
C ASP A 53 5.72 -11.47 -6.15
N PHE A 54 4.66 -11.69 -5.35
CA PHE A 54 4.64 -11.23 -3.98
C PHE A 54 5.51 -12.10 -3.08
N VAL A 55 5.26 -13.41 -3.09
CA VAL A 55 6.00 -14.43 -2.36
C VAL A 55 5.76 -15.80 -3.01
N SER A 56 6.81 -16.59 -3.12
CA SER A 56 6.82 -17.94 -3.67
C SER A 56 7.75 -18.84 -2.86
N GLU A 57 7.68 -20.16 -3.08
CA GLU A 57 8.65 -21.08 -2.50
C GLU A 57 10.06 -20.77 -3.02
N ASP A 58 10.99 -20.53 -2.10
CA ASP A 58 12.41 -20.36 -2.39
C ASP A 58 13.24 -21.14 -1.35
N PRO A 59 13.71 -22.35 -1.68
CA PRO A 59 14.49 -23.18 -0.75
C PRO A 59 15.86 -22.58 -0.40
N ASP A 60 16.33 -21.57 -1.14
CA ASP A 60 17.60 -20.89 -0.87
C ASP A 60 17.43 -19.72 0.12
N SER A 61 16.19 -19.32 0.42
CA SER A 61 15.87 -18.27 1.39
C SER A 61 15.83 -18.80 2.85
N PRO A 62 16.10 -17.94 3.86
CA PRO A 62 16.04 -18.33 5.27
C PRO A 62 14.70 -18.95 5.73
N SER A 63 13.58 -18.44 5.22
CA SER A 63 12.23 -18.92 5.58
C SER A 63 11.75 -20.08 4.70
N GLY A 64 12.43 -20.36 3.59
CA GLY A 64 11.94 -21.25 2.53
C GLY A 64 10.98 -20.57 1.55
N PHE A 65 10.74 -19.26 1.70
CA PHE A 65 9.90 -18.43 0.84
C PHE A 65 10.55 -17.07 0.57
N SER A 66 10.45 -16.54 -0.64
CA SER A 66 10.88 -15.19 -0.97
C SER A 66 10.05 -14.65 -2.13
N SER A 67 10.16 -13.35 -2.44
CA SER A 67 9.73 -12.88 -3.75
C SER A 67 10.71 -13.39 -4.80
N LEU A 68 10.19 -13.96 -5.88
CA LEU A 68 10.96 -14.33 -7.07
C LEU A 68 10.96 -13.20 -8.13
N GLY A 69 10.40 -12.04 -7.78
CA GLY A 69 10.31 -10.87 -8.65
C GLY A 69 9.65 -11.18 -9.99
N VAL A 70 10.33 -10.83 -11.08
CA VAL A 70 9.86 -11.12 -12.46
C VAL A 70 10.21 -12.54 -12.94
N SER A 71 10.72 -13.40 -12.05
CA SER A 71 11.10 -14.79 -12.32
C SER A 71 10.24 -15.81 -11.57
N GLY A 72 9.14 -15.39 -10.93
CA GLY A 72 8.21 -16.26 -10.19
C GLY A 72 7.46 -17.28 -11.04
N GLY A 73 7.54 -17.20 -12.37
CA GLY A 73 6.90 -18.11 -13.31
C GLY A 73 5.74 -17.44 -14.05
N ASP A 74 5.15 -18.15 -15.01
CA ASP A 74 4.27 -17.59 -16.06
C ASP A 74 3.02 -16.82 -15.57
N ARG A 75 2.70 -16.82 -14.27
CA ARG A 75 1.52 -16.12 -13.71
C ARG A 75 1.81 -15.19 -12.56
N ASP A 76 2.76 -15.53 -11.70
CA ASP A 76 2.98 -14.77 -10.47
C ASP A 76 4.19 -13.84 -10.60
N GLY A 77 5.13 -14.09 -11.51
CA GLY A 77 6.24 -13.19 -11.79
C GLY A 77 6.86 -13.44 -13.16
N SER A 78 6.70 -12.50 -14.10
CA SER A 78 7.15 -12.68 -15.48
C SER A 78 7.43 -11.36 -16.20
N MET A 79 8.34 -11.39 -17.18
CA MET A 79 8.51 -10.28 -18.13
C MET A 79 7.54 -10.45 -19.32
N ILE A 80 6.78 -9.38 -19.63
CA ILE A 80 5.88 -9.32 -20.78
C ILE A 80 6.56 -8.54 -21.94
N ILE A 81 7.13 -7.36 -21.63
CA ILE A 81 7.89 -6.49 -22.56
C ILE A 81 9.13 -5.99 -21.82
N GLY A 82 10.26 -5.88 -22.52
CA GLY A 82 11.52 -5.34 -22.01
C GLY A 82 12.56 -6.42 -21.70
N ASP A 83 13.74 -5.98 -21.28
CA ASP A 83 14.84 -6.86 -20.88
C ASP A 83 14.79 -7.12 -19.37
N PRO A 84 14.66 -8.38 -18.89
CA PRO A 84 14.72 -8.68 -17.46
C PRO A 84 15.99 -8.21 -16.76
N ASP A 85 17.12 -8.08 -17.47
CA ASP A 85 18.39 -7.64 -16.88
C ASP A 85 18.34 -6.18 -16.40
N HIS A 86 17.33 -5.41 -16.83
CA HIS A 86 17.07 -4.07 -16.31
C HIS A 86 16.27 -4.05 -15.00
N ILE A 87 15.76 -5.18 -14.52
CA ILE A 87 15.20 -5.32 -13.16
C ILE A 87 16.36 -5.65 -12.21
N LEU A 88 16.87 -4.63 -11.53
CA LEU A 88 18.07 -4.73 -10.69
C LEU A 88 17.79 -5.42 -9.35
N ALA A 89 16.61 -5.19 -8.79
CA ALA A 89 16.14 -5.81 -7.56
C ALA A 89 14.62 -5.72 -7.45
N VAL A 90 14.05 -6.71 -6.75
CA VAL A 90 12.67 -6.69 -6.26
C VAL A 90 12.71 -7.05 -4.78
N GLY A 91 11.93 -6.35 -3.97
CA GLY A 91 11.62 -6.73 -2.60
C GLY A 91 10.14 -6.55 -2.33
N THR A 92 9.59 -7.38 -1.46
CA THR A 92 8.20 -7.27 -1.02
C THR A 92 8.13 -7.19 0.50
N SER A 93 7.05 -6.64 1.04
CA SER A 93 6.89 -6.57 2.50
C SER A 93 6.96 -7.95 3.14
N LEU A 94 6.38 -8.98 2.53
CA LEU A 94 6.38 -10.33 3.10
C LEU A 94 7.75 -11.01 3.00
N ASP A 95 8.47 -10.85 1.89
CA ASP A 95 9.87 -11.29 1.78
C ASP A 95 10.74 -10.59 2.84
N ARG A 96 10.61 -9.28 3.00
CA ARG A 96 11.30 -8.52 4.05
C ARG A 96 10.94 -9.02 5.45
N ASN A 97 9.67 -9.25 5.74
CA ASN A 97 9.22 -9.75 7.04
C ASN A 97 9.89 -11.09 7.36
N LEU A 98 9.81 -12.05 6.43
CA LEU A 98 10.30 -13.42 6.63
C LEU A 98 11.82 -13.51 6.62
N ASN A 99 12.50 -12.82 5.71
CA ASN A 99 13.93 -13.02 5.45
C ASN A 99 14.82 -11.86 5.92
N GLY A 100 14.29 -10.63 5.96
CA GLY A 100 15.04 -9.43 6.33
C GLY A 100 14.92 -9.05 7.81
N CYS A 101 13.73 -9.20 8.40
CA CYS A 101 13.43 -8.78 9.77
C CYS A 101 13.57 -9.91 10.80
N GLY A 102 13.89 -11.14 10.37
CA GLY A 102 14.15 -12.27 11.27
C GLY A 102 12.91 -13.06 11.71
N TYR A 103 11.79 -12.94 10.99
CA TYR A 103 10.55 -13.67 11.28
C TYR A 103 10.38 -14.91 10.39
N SER A 104 11.46 -15.64 10.13
CA SER A 104 11.49 -16.73 9.15
C SER A 104 10.61 -17.94 9.49
N GLU A 105 10.20 -18.08 10.76
CA GLU A 105 9.33 -19.16 11.23
C GLU A 105 7.83 -18.75 11.21
N THR A 106 7.52 -17.49 10.88
CA THR A 106 6.17 -16.92 10.92
C THR A 106 5.42 -17.21 9.61
N VAL A 107 5.19 -18.51 9.34
CA VAL A 107 4.57 -19.02 8.10
C VAL A 107 3.25 -19.78 8.35
N VAL A 108 2.71 -19.70 9.57
CA VAL A 108 1.43 -20.30 9.95
C VAL A 108 0.43 -19.21 10.29
N ASP A 109 0.78 -18.38 11.28
CA ASP A 109 0.00 -17.23 11.71
C ASP A 109 0.88 -15.98 11.62
N SER A 110 0.36 -14.90 11.05
CA SER A 110 1.02 -13.60 11.12
C SER A 110 1.09 -13.12 12.59
N PRO A 111 1.91 -12.13 12.94
CA PRO A 111 1.86 -11.53 14.26
C PRO A 111 0.46 -10.99 14.58
N LEU A 112 0.05 -11.07 15.84
CA LEU A 112 -1.23 -10.54 16.31
C LEU A 112 -1.26 -9.01 16.13
N THR A 113 -2.37 -8.48 15.61
CA THR A 113 -2.62 -7.05 15.51
C THR A 113 -4.12 -6.76 15.65
N ASP A 114 -4.53 -5.50 15.50
CA ASP A 114 -5.92 -5.05 15.54
C ASP A 114 -6.34 -4.40 14.21
N GLU A 115 -7.59 -3.94 14.12
CA GLU A 115 -8.15 -3.32 12.90
C GLU A 115 -7.39 -2.05 12.46
N ASP A 116 -6.60 -1.45 13.36
CA ASP A 116 -5.73 -0.30 13.08
C ASP A 116 -4.30 -0.72 12.68
N TYR A 117 -4.04 -2.02 12.55
CA TYR A 117 -2.73 -2.63 12.31
C TYR A 117 -1.67 -2.17 13.33
N THR A 118 -2.06 -2.05 14.60
CA THR A 118 -1.12 -1.69 15.68
C THR A 118 0.08 -2.64 15.69
N PRO A 119 1.33 -2.12 15.65
CA PRO A 119 2.52 -2.96 15.64
C PRO A 119 2.56 -3.96 16.80
N ASN A 120 2.89 -5.21 16.49
CA ASN A 120 3.03 -6.25 17.50
C ASN A 120 4.35 -6.05 18.26
N PRO A 121 4.36 -6.02 19.62
CA PRO A 121 5.59 -5.81 20.38
C PRO A 121 6.64 -6.94 20.23
N ASP A 122 6.21 -8.16 19.89
CA ASP A 122 7.08 -9.32 19.65
C ASP A 122 7.57 -9.39 18.19
N ALA A 123 6.95 -8.62 17.29
CA ALA A 123 7.35 -8.48 15.89
C ALA A 123 7.20 -7.01 15.42
N PRO A 124 7.93 -6.06 16.02
CA PRO A 124 7.71 -4.62 15.82
C PRO A 124 8.04 -4.15 14.40
N ASP A 125 8.83 -4.93 13.66
CA ASP A 125 9.25 -4.63 12.29
C ASP A 125 8.40 -5.38 11.23
N TRP A 126 7.31 -6.03 11.63
CA TRP A 126 6.40 -6.69 10.69
C TRP A 126 5.57 -5.64 9.95
N ASP A 127 5.74 -5.56 8.63
CA ASP A 127 4.90 -4.71 7.78
C ASP A 127 3.63 -5.47 7.39
N PHE A 128 2.50 -5.06 7.94
CA PHE A 128 1.21 -5.64 7.62
C PHE A 128 0.72 -5.25 6.22
N ARG A 129 1.27 -4.22 5.58
CA ARG A 129 0.81 -3.79 4.25
C ARG A 129 1.39 -4.69 3.17
N MET A 130 0.66 -4.86 2.07
CA MET A 130 1.22 -5.47 0.87
C MET A 130 2.03 -4.41 0.10
N THR A 131 3.36 -4.53 0.10
CA THR A 131 4.26 -3.59 -0.59
C THR A 131 5.19 -4.28 -1.56
N TYR A 132 5.55 -3.56 -2.62
CA TYR A 132 6.51 -3.96 -3.64
C TYR A 132 7.50 -2.81 -3.86
N ASP A 133 8.78 -3.08 -3.69
CA ASP A 133 9.87 -2.17 -4.03
C ASP A 133 10.65 -2.76 -5.20
N ILE A 134 10.75 -2.01 -6.29
CA ILE A 134 11.33 -2.50 -7.55
C ILE A 134 12.36 -1.48 -8.02
N TRP A 135 13.58 -1.93 -8.24
CA TRP A 135 14.68 -1.13 -8.75
C TRP A 135 14.86 -1.44 -10.23
N VAL A 136 14.61 -0.43 -11.07
CA VAL A 136 14.75 -0.53 -12.52
C VAL A 136 15.94 0.28 -12.98
N ASP A 137 16.78 -0.30 -13.83
CA ASP A 137 17.88 0.39 -14.46
C ASP A 137 17.37 1.51 -15.36
N SER A 138 17.82 2.74 -15.11
CA SER A 138 17.54 3.90 -15.94
C SER A 138 17.94 3.72 -17.42
N ALA A 139 18.87 2.80 -17.72
CA ALA A 139 19.26 2.45 -19.08
C ALA A 139 18.10 1.86 -19.90
N ALA A 140 17.10 1.24 -19.27
CA ALA A 140 15.91 0.71 -19.95
C ALA A 140 15.09 1.78 -20.70
N PHE A 141 15.29 3.06 -20.35
CA PHE A 141 14.51 4.19 -20.85
C PHE A 141 15.30 5.07 -21.82
N ASP A 142 16.52 4.66 -22.21
CA ASP A 142 17.44 5.49 -23.02
C ASP A 142 17.63 6.92 -22.47
N GLY A 143 17.57 7.05 -21.13
CA GLY A 143 17.70 8.32 -20.42
C GLY A 143 16.44 9.17 -20.34
N CYS A 144 15.27 8.65 -20.75
CA CYS A 144 14.00 9.39 -20.75
C CYS A 144 12.85 8.59 -20.15
N PHE A 145 12.75 8.54 -18.82
CA PHE A 145 11.62 7.93 -18.12
C PHE A 145 10.33 8.75 -18.33
N GLY A 146 9.22 8.06 -18.56
CA GLY A 146 7.88 8.63 -18.66
C GLY A 146 7.05 8.38 -17.41
N GLN A 147 6.17 7.38 -17.46
CA GLN A 147 5.24 7.04 -16.37
C GLN A 147 5.33 5.57 -15.98
N ALA A 148 4.99 5.29 -14.73
CA ALA A 148 4.75 3.95 -14.22
C ALA A 148 3.24 3.76 -14.01
N TYR A 149 2.69 2.68 -14.54
CA TYR A 149 1.30 2.30 -14.36
C TYR A 149 1.23 0.96 -13.65
N VAL A 150 0.38 0.89 -12.63
CA VAL A 150 -0.23 -0.38 -12.25
C VAL A 150 -1.28 -0.69 -13.30
N THR A 151 -1.23 -1.88 -13.90
CA THR A 151 -2.25 -2.34 -14.87
C THR A 151 -3.19 -3.35 -14.26
N SER A 152 -2.70 -4.16 -13.31
CA SER A 152 -3.52 -5.10 -12.56
C SER A 152 -2.87 -5.39 -11.21
N VAL A 153 -3.69 -5.72 -10.21
CA VAL A 153 -3.25 -6.33 -8.95
C VAL A 153 -4.12 -7.55 -8.67
N HIS A 154 -3.51 -8.65 -8.25
CA HIS A 154 -4.19 -9.88 -7.90
C HIS A 154 -3.85 -10.33 -6.48
N ALA A 155 -4.88 -10.76 -5.74
CA ALA A 155 -4.79 -11.42 -4.44
C ALA A 155 -5.97 -12.39 -4.30
N SER A 156 -5.71 -13.69 -4.05
CA SER A 156 -6.78 -14.69 -3.90
C SER A 156 -6.61 -15.53 -2.62
N PRO A 157 -7.44 -15.32 -1.58
CA PRO A 157 -8.59 -14.42 -1.55
C PRO A 157 -8.19 -12.95 -1.31
N SER A 158 -8.88 -12.03 -1.96
CA SER A 158 -8.92 -10.63 -1.54
C SER A 158 -10.02 -10.40 -0.50
N LYS A 159 -10.00 -9.25 0.18
CA LYS A 159 -11.10 -8.79 1.04
C LYS A 159 -12.28 -8.22 0.24
N PHE A 160 -12.07 -7.96 -1.05
CA PHE A 160 -13.09 -7.45 -1.95
C PHE A 160 -13.87 -8.60 -2.60
N ALA A 161 -14.89 -8.25 -3.38
CA ALA A 161 -15.67 -9.24 -4.11
C ALA A 161 -14.91 -9.87 -5.29
N GLU A 162 -13.88 -9.18 -5.79
CA GLU A 162 -13.05 -9.61 -6.92
C GLU A 162 -11.59 -9.64 -6.52
N ASP A 163 -10.96 -10.80 -6.71
CA ASP A 163 -9.54 -11.06 -6.39
C ASP A 163 -8.57 -10.31 -7.29
N THR A 164 -9.02 -9.84 -8.46
CA THR A 164 -8.21 -9.07 -9.40
C THR A 164 -8.84 -7.71 -9.60
N GLN A 165 -8.03 -6.66 -9.45
CA GLN A 165 -8.41 -5.30 -9.78
C GLN A 165 -7.60 -4.85 -11.00
N GLU A 166 -8.28 -4.75 -12.14
CA GLU A 166 -7.71 -4.17 -13.35
C GLU A 166 -7.78 -2.65 -13.27
N THR A 167 -6.66 -1.98 -13.52
CA THR A 167 -6.56 -0.53 -13.45
C THR A 167 -6.40 0.06 -14.84
N THR A 168 -7.27 1.01 -15.16
CA THR A 168 -7.10 1.85 -16.35
C THR A 168 -6.45 3.16 -15.94
N PRO A 169 -5.37 3.60 -16.62
CA PRO A 169 -4.81 4.92 -16.38
C PRO A 169 -5.88 5.98 -16.58
N GLY A 170 -6.21 6.68 -15.50
CA GLY A 170 -7.11 7.82 -15.50
C GLY A 170 -6.35 9.13 -15.44
N GLU A 171 -7.06 10.22 -15.70
CA GLU A 171 -6.57 11.53 -15.27
C GLU A 171 -6.38 11.49 -13.75
N CYS A 172 -5.26 12.00 -13.27
CA CYS A 172 -5.08 12.17 -11.84
C CYS A 172 -6.21 13.09 -11.32
N PRO A 173 -6.73 12.84 -10.11
CA PRO A 173 -7.75 13.70 -9.52
C PRO A 173 -7.31 15.18 -9.57
N PRO A 174 -8.21 16.13 -9.87
CA PRO A 174 -7.86 17.54 -9.84
C PRO A 174 -7.21 17.92 -8.49
N GLY A 175 -6.08 18.65 -8.53
CA GLY A 175 -5.37 19.09 -7.34
C GLY A 175 -4.31 18.11 -6.79
N TRP A 176 -4.07 16.96 -7.45
CA TRP A 176 -3.02 16.02 -7.02
C TRP A 176 -1.58 16.60 -7.08
N ASP A 177 -1.35 17.56 -7.97
CA ASP A 177 -0.07 18.25 -8.21
C ASP A 177 -0.04 19.68 -7.66
N GLU A 178 -1.11 20.12 -7.01
CA GLU A 178 -1.12 21.40 -6.32
C GLU A 178 -0.22 21.29 -5.08
N PRO A 179 0.85 22.12 -4.95
CA PRO A 179 1.68 22.10 -3.77
C PRO A 179 0.81 22.41 -2.56
N TYR A 180 0.64 21.42 -1.69
CA TYR A 180 0.00 21.58 -0.39
C TYR A 180 0.88 22.48 0.47
N CYS A 181 0.64 23.80 0.37
CA CYS A 181 0.99 24.73 1.42
C CYS A 181 -0.25 24.81 2.30
N PRO A 182 -0.34 24.06 3.42
CA PRO A 182 -1.32 24.42 4.42
C PRO A 182 -0.96 25.86 4.79
N GLU A 183 -1.88 26.81 4.61
CA GLU A 183 -1.66 28.12 5.19
C GLU A 183 -1.41 27.86 6.68
N ALA A 184 -0.21 28.18 7.14
CA ALA A 184 0.08 28.20 8.56
C ALA A 184 -0.71 29.36 9.18
N VAL A 185 -2.03 29.20 9.29
CA VAL A 185 -2.84 29.98 10.20
C VAL A 185 -2.65 29.32 11.56
N CYS A 186 -1.49 29.58 12.16
CA CYS A 186 -1.29 29.32 13.58
C CYS A 186 -2.08 30.37 14.38
N ASP A 187 -3.41 30.33 14.31
CA ASP A 187 -4.24 31.09 15.23
C ASP A 187 -4.28 30.35 16.56
N THR A 188 -3.22 30.59 17.36
CA THR A 188 -3.06 30.23 18.78
C THR A 188 -3.23 28.74 19.14
N PRO A 189 -2.25 28.11 19.82
CA PRO A 189 -2.40 26.74 20.28
C PRO A 189 -3.63 26.61 21.20
N PRO A 190 -4.46 25.56 21.06
CA PRO A 190 -5.49 25.28 22.04
C PRO A 190 -4.85 25.02 23.41
N GLU A 191 -5.53 25.40 24.50
CA GLU A 191 -5.06 25.17 25.87
C GLU A 191 -4.72 23.68 26.09
N GLU A 192 -3.74 23.38 26.96
CA GLU A 192 -3.04 22.09 27.18
C GLU A 192 -3.91 20.83 27.42
N ASP A 193 -5.24 20.90 27.37
CA ASP A 193 -6.18 19.80 27.66
C ASP A 193 -7.31 19.64 26.61
N TYR A 194 -7.09 20.00 25.34
CA TYR A 194 -8.14 19.87 24.30
C TYR A 194 -8.26 18.43 23.76
N GLU A 195 -9.24 17.68 24.26
CA GLU A 195 -9.66 16.38 23.72
C GLU A 195 -10.58 16.55 22.49
N CYS A 196 -10.33 15.78 21.43
CA CYS A 196 -11.18 15.80 20.24
C CYS A 196 -12.59 15.25 20.52
N PRO A 197 -13.63 15.77 19.85
CA PRO A 197 -14.97 15.21 19.91
C PRO A 197 -15.00 13.73 19.47
N GLN A 198 -16.02 13.00 19.91
CA GLN A 198 -16.22 11.60 19.50
C GLN A 198 -16.22 11.46 17.96
N ASN A 199 -15.42 10.52 17.45
CA ASN A 199 -15.13 10.26 16.02
C ASN A 199 -14.20 11.27 15.32
N PHE A 200 -13.46 12.07 16.09
CA PHE A 200 -12.38 12.93 15.60
C PHE A 200 -11.08 12.57 16.32
N THR A 201 -9.96 12.76 15.64
CA THR A 201 -8.61 12.54 16.20
C THR A 201 -7.72 13.75 15.91
N GLN A 202 -6.70 13.96 16.73
CA GLN A 202 -5.73 15.02 16.47
C GLN A 202 -4.87 14.66 15.26
N TYR A 203 -4.81 15.57 14.30
CA TYR A 203 -3.96 15.50 13.12
C TYR A 203 -2.81 16.49 13.27
N THR A 204 -1.58 16.00 13.13
CA THR A 204 -0.36 16.81 13.26
C THR A 204 0.34 16.82 11.92
N ASN A 205 0.29 17.95 11.21
CA ASN A 205 0.88 18.09 9.87
C ASN A 205 2.36 18.55 9.89
N SER A 206 2.91 18.91 11.05
CA SER A 206 4.33 19.21 11.25
C SER A 206 4.71 19.27 12.75
N GLU A 207 5.99 19.01 13.08
CA GLU A 207 6.51 19.20 14.44
C GLU A 207 6.37 20.67 14.87
N GLY A 208 5.42 20.94 15.77
CA GLY A 208 5.09 22.27 16.29
C GLY A 208 3.64 22.73 16.07
N CYS A 209 2.84 21.98 15.31
CA CYS A 209 1.41 22.23 15.10
C CYS A 209 0.57 21.14 15.78
N GLU A 210 0.41 21.22 17.10
CA GLU A 210 -0.53 20.36 17.82
C GLU A 210 -1.97 20.86 17.63
N GLY A 211 -2.85 20.01 17.10
CA GLY A 211 -4.24 20.01 17.60
C GLY A 211 -5.39 20.35 16.65
N GLU A 212 -5.32 20.11 15.34
CA GLU A 212 -6.56 20.07 14.55
C GLU A 212 -7.26 18.72 14.71
N CYS A 213 -8.52 18.76 15.18
CA CYS A 213 -9.36 17.56 15.23
C CYS A 213 -9.95 17.30 13.85
N VAL A 214 -9.48 16.25 13.19
CA VAL A 214 -10.02 15.78 11.92
C VAL A 214 -10.95 14.58 12.13
N PRO A 215 -12.00 14.41 11.31
CA PRO A 215 -12.83 13.22 11.38
C PRO A 215 -12.01 11.97 11.11
N ILE A 216 -12.27 10.90 11.86
CA ILE A 216 -11.74 9.57 11.54
C ILE A 216 -12.64 8.98 10.44
N PRO A 217 -12.08 8.54 9.30
CA PRO A 217 -12.81 7.81 8.29
C PRO A 217 -13.46 6.57 8.92
N PHE A 218 -14.74 6.34 8.65
CA PHE A 218 -15.47 5.19 9.21
C PHE A 218 -15.12 3.84 8.54
N ALA A 219 -13.96 3.73 7.89
CA ALA A 219 -13.48 2.48 7.31
C ALA A 219 -13.41 1.43 8.43
N GLY A 220 -14.28 0.42 8.38
CA GLY A 220 -14.52 -0.56 9.45
C GLY A 220 -16.00 -0.73 9.86
N TYR A 221 -16.89 0.21 9.54
CA TYR A 221 -18.32 0.12 9.87
C TYR A 221 -19.18 -0.10 8.62
N THR A 222 -19.84 -1.26 8.52
CA THR A 222 -20.60 -1.73 7.33
C THR A 222 -21.74 -0.83 6.83
N ASP A 223 -22.08 0.22 7.58
CA ASP A 223 -23.26 1.06 7.35
C ASP A 223 -22.93 2.57 7.22
N ARG A 224 -21.65 2.96 7.10
CA ARG A 224 -21.25 4.38 6.99
C ARG A 224 -20.33 4.63 5.80
N ALA A 225 -20.64 5.68 5.04
CA ALA A 225 -19.87 6.10 3.86
C ALA A 225 -19.17 7.44 4.11
N ALA A 226 -17.94 7.53 3.56
CA ALA A 226 -17.13 8.71 3.24
C ALA A 226 -16.90 9.76 4.34
N CYS A 227 -15.82 10.52 4.18
CA CYS A 227 -15.59 11.72 4.98
C CYS A 227 -16.83 12.62 4.98
N PRO A 228 -17.17 13.25 6.13
CA PRO A 228 -18.35 14.10 6.23
C PRO A 228 -18.29 15.24 5.19
N THR A 229 -19.43 15.76 4.77
CA THR A 229 -19.50 16.87 3.81
C THR A 229 -18.57 18.01 4.23
N GLY A 230 -17.66 18.40 3.34
CA GLY A 230 -16.59 19.36 3.64
C GLY A 230 -15.24 18.72 3.99
N TYR A 231 -15.12 17.39 3.94
CA TYR A 231 -13.88 16.64 4.14
C TYR A 231 -13.72 15.54 3.07
N GLN A 232 -12.48 15.23 2.70
CA GLN A 232 -12.09 14.17 1.77
C GLN A 232 -11.07 13.23 2.43
N LEU A 233 -10.88 12.03 1.88
CA LEU A 233 -9.85 11.10 2.37
C LEU A 233 -8.47 11.73 2.17
N ASP A 234 -7.67 11.70 3.22
CA ASP A 234 -6.28 12.09 3.17
C ASP A 234 -5.46 11.02 2.46
N LEU A 235 -4.96 11.34 1.26
CA LEU A 235 -4.21 10.39 0.44
C LEU A 235 -2.78 10.18 0.97
N ASP A 236 -2.21 11.15 1.69
CA ASP A 236 -0.86 11.05 2.27
C ASP A 236 -0.81 10.06 3.44
N THR A 237 -1.96 9.88 4.09
CA THR A 237 -2.15 8.86 5.13
C THR A 237 -2.93 7.66 4.63
N GLU A 238 -3.00 7.47 3.29
CA GLU A 238 -3.63 6.33 2.63
C GLU A 238 -5.11 6.12 3.04
N GLY A 239 -5.80 7.21 3.38
CA GLY A 239 -7.20 7.21 3.80
C GLY A 239 -7.41 6.96 5.29
N ARG A 240 -6.37 7.09 6.13
CA ARG A 240 -6.48 6.98 7.60
C ARG A 240 -7.16 8.19 8.24
N TYR A 241 -7.16 9.35 7.59
CA TYR A 241 -7.83 10.57 8.08
C TYR A 241 -8.73 11.21 7.02
N CYS A 242 -9.68 12.02 7.48
CA CYS A 242 -10.45 12.92 6.63
C CYS A 242 -9.89 14.34 6.72
N VAL A 243 -9.34 14.89 5.65
CA VAL A 243 -8.87 16.30 5.61
C VAL A 243 -9.95 17.21 5.04
N PRO A 244 -10.05 18.49 5.45
CA PRO A 244 -11.02 19.43 4.87
C PRO A 244 -10.91 19.53 3.34
N ILE A 245 -12.04 19.57 2.64
CA ILE A 245 -12.09 19.91 1.22
C ILE A 245 -11.80 21.41 1.14
N SER A 246 -10.64 21.80 0.60
CA SER A 246 -10.27 23.20 0.38
C SER A 246 -11.26 23.83 -0.60
N GLY A 247 -12.24 24.54 -0.05
CA GLY A 247 -13.23 25.29 -0.81
C GLY A 247 -12.85 26.76 -0.90
N GLU A 248 -11.85 27.11 -1.71
CA GLU A 248 -11.83 28.40 -2.42
C GLU A 248 -10.69 28.40 -3.45
N VAL A 249 -11.08 28.71 -4.70
CA VAL A 249 -10.17 28.90 -5.83
C VAL A 249 -9.34 30.16 -5.55
N CYS A 250 -8.02 30.06 -5.58
CA CYS A 250 -7.14 31.22 -5.54
C CYS A 250 -7.42 32.16 -6.74
N PRO A 251 -7.44 33.50 -6.55
CA PRO A 251 -7.19 34.43 -7.65
C PRO A 251 -5.74 34.37 -8.17
#